data_AF-A0A8M3APJ8-F1
#
_entry.id   AF-A0A8M3APJ8-F1
#
_cell.length_a   1.000
_cell.length_b   1.000
_cell.length_c   1.000
_cell.angle_alpha   90.00
_cell.angle_beta   90.00
_cell.angle_gamma   90.00
#
_symmetry.space_group_name_H-M   'P 1'
#
loop_
_entity.id
_entity.type
_entity.pdbx_description
1 polymer ?
#
loop_
_entity_poly.entity_id
_entity_poly.type
_entity_poly.pdbx_seq_one_letter_code
_entity_poly.pdbx_strand_id
1 'polypeptide(L)'
;MNGFSTEEDSHDGPPAPPFFGQSCCLIEDAERCGRPAGNASFSKRIQKSISQRKLKLDIDKSVRHLYICDFHKNFIQSVRNKRKRKTSDDGGESPDHEVEVPEVDLFQLQVNTLRRYKRHYKIQTRPGLNKAQLAE
;
A
#
# COMPACT_ATOMS: atom_id res chain seq x y z
N MET A 1 -33.52 48.15 17.38
CA MET A 1 -32.93 46.95 18.02
C MET A 1 -32.24 46.10 16.95
N ASN A 2 -30.91 46.03 17.07
CA ASN A 2 -29.93 45.06 16.57
C ASN A 2 -30.22 44.32 15.25
N GLY A 3 -29.76 44.92 14.14
CA GLY A 3 -29.48 44.22 12.88
C GLY A 3 -28.14 43.50 12.96
N PHE A 4 -28.14 42.22 12.60
CA PHE A 4 -26.96 41.37 12.48
C PHE A 4 -26.42 41.47 11.05
N SER A 5 -25.35 42.26 10.88
CA SER A 5 -24.40 42.13 9.78
C SER A 5 -23.17 41.46 10.35
N THR A 6 -22.78 40.32 9.79
CA THR A 6 -21.49 39.65 9.99
C THR A 6 -21.19 39.10 8.59
N GLU A 7 -20.60 39.91 7.73
CA GLU A 7 -19.15 40.05 7.57
C GLU A 7 -18.48 38.68 7.33
N GLU A 8 -18.12 38.47 6.07
CA GLU A 8 -16.85 37.86 5.64
C GLU A 8 -16.55 36.44 6.15
N ASP A 9 -16.82 35.42 5.33
CA ASP A 9 -15.71 34.62 4.78
C ASP A 9 -16.15 33.86 3.53
N SER A 10 -15.61 34.30 2.39
CA SER A 10 -15.70 33.62 1.11
C SER A 10 -14.73 32.44 1.09
N HIS A 11 -15.08 31.34 1.76
CA HIS A 11 -14.40 30.05 1.57
C HIS A 11 -14.90 29.36 0.29
N ASP A 12 -14.90 30.08 -0.84
CA ASP A 12 -14.92 29.51 -2.18
C ASP A 12 -13.48 29.09 -2.55
N GLY A 13 -12.96 28.12 -1.81
CA GLY A 13 -11.73 27.42 -2.16
C GLY A 13 -12.10 26.14 -2.90
N PRO A 14 -11.53 25.86 -4.09
CA PRO A 14 -11.80 24.61 -4.79
C PRO A 14 -11.46 23.43 -3.87
N PRO A 15 -12.23 22.32 -3.89
CA PRO A 15 -11.84 21.11 -3.16
C PRO A 15 -10.44 20.73 -3.62
N ALA A 16 -9.51 20.60 -2.67
CA ALA A 16 -8.12 20.30 -2.96
C ALA A 16 -8.02 19.17 -4.00
N PRO A 17 -7.33 19.37 -5.13
CA PRO A 17 -7.31 18.38 -6.20
C PRO A 17 -6.71 17.08 -5.66
N PRO A 18 -7.27 15.91 -6.01
CA PRO A 18 -6.87 14.64 -5.40
C PRO A 18 -5.44 14.31 -5.81
N PHE A 19 -4.46 14.54 -4.93
CA PHE A 19 -3.04 14.15 -5.09
C PHE A 19 -2.32 14.61 -6.38
N PHE A 20 -2.95 15.40 -7.25
CA PHE A 20 -2.41 15.84 -8.53
C PHE A 20 -1.37 16.95 -8.31
N GLY A 21 -0.09 16.59 -8.24
CA GLY A 21 1.02 17.55 -8.29
C GLY A 21 2.14 17.32 -7.27
N GLN A 22 1.98 16.37 -6.35
CA GLN A 22 3.07 16.00 -5.46
C GLN A 22 4.09 15.15 -6.23
N SER A 23 5.33 15.61 -6.32
CA SER A 23 6.44 14.90 -6.95
C SER A 23 7.26 14.16 -5.89
N CYS A 24 7.84 13.02 -6.25
CA CYS A 24 8.61 12.20 -5.32
C CYS A 24 9.63 13.01 -4.51
N CYS A 25 9.64 12.83 -3.18
CA CYS A 25 10.54 13.56 -2.27
C CYS A 25 11.98 13.01 -2.23
N LEU A 26 12.36 12.15 -3.18
CA LEU A 26 13.66 11.49 -3.21
C LEU A 26 14.54 12.11 -4.29
N ILE A 27 15.83 12.21 -3.96
CA ILE A 27 16.91 12.65 -4.85
C ILE A 27 17.75 11.41 -5.18
N GLU A 28 17.90 11.12 -6.46
CA GLU A 28 18.74 10.03 -6.99
C GLU A 28 19.94 10.66 -7.71
N ASP A 29 21.17 10.32 -7.32
CA ASP A 29 22.41 10.87 -7.93
C ASP A 29 22.42 12.42 -8.09
N ALA A 30 21.95 13.14 -7.06
CA ALA A 30 21.81 14.61 -7.01
C ALA A 30 20.69 15.21 -7.89
N GLU A 31 19.88 14.39 -8.55
CA GLU A 31 18.70 14.83 -9.29
C GLU A 31 17.40 14.54 -8.53
N ARG A 32 16.55 15.56 -8.40
CA ARG A 32 15.23 15.38 -7.77
C ARG A 32 14.32 14.57 -8.69
N CYS A 33 13.70 13.53 -8.14
CA CYS A 33 12.78 12.69 -8.87
C CYS A 33 11.49 13.45 -9.23
N GLY A 34 11.32 13.80 -10.52
CA GLY A 34 10.12 14.46 -11.05
C GLY A 34 8.89 13.56 -11.23
N ARG A 35 8.97 12.28 -10.84
CA ARG A 35 7.85 11.33 -10.97
C ARG A 35 6.72 11.69 -9.99
N PRO A 36 5.45 11.45 -10.36
CA PRO A 36 4.34 11.66 -9.45
C PRO A 36 4.50 10.80 -8.20
N ALA A 37 4.30 11.39 -7.04
CA ALA A 37 4.33 10.69 -5.78
C ALA A 37 3.09 9.78 -5.67
N GLY A 38 3.30 8.54 -5.23
CA GLY A 38 2.22 7.60 -4.94
C GLY A 38 1.82 7.64 -3.48
N ASN A 39 1.07 6.63 -3.04
CA ASN A 39 0.61 6.52 -1.65
C ASN A 39 1.71 6.07 -0.66
N ALA A 40 2.92 5.78 -1.15
CA ALA A 40 4.02 5.35 -0.30
C ALA A 40 4.73 6.58 0.29
N SER A 41 5.08 6.51 1.57
CA SER A 41 5.82 7.57 2.26
C SER A 41 7.18 7.10 2.72
N PHE A 42 8.17 7.98 2.63
CA PHE A 42 9.48 7.85 3.21
C PHE A 42 9.37 7.77 4.73
N SER A 43 9.68 6.60 5.29
CA SER A 43 9.65 6.34 6.72
C SER A 43 11.06 6.07 7.25
N LYS A 44 11.25 6.13 8.58
CA LYS A 44 12.51 5.73 9.23
C LYS A 44 12.98 4.32 8.83
N ARG A 45 12.05 3.42 8.49
CA ARG A 45 12.36 2.08 7.98
C ARG A 45 13.00 2.12 6.60
N ILE A 46 12.50 2.98 5.71
CA ILE A 46 13.07 3.20 4.38
C ILE A 46 14.45 3.84 4.52
N GLN A 47 14.61 4.86 5.37
CA GLN A 47 15.90 5.46 5.67
C GLN A 47 16.94 4.42 6.10
N LYS A 48 16.60 3.56 7.08
CA LYS A 48 17.47 2.46 7.50
C LYS A 48 17.82 1.51 6.35
N SER A 49 16.87 1.21 5.47
CA SER A 49 17.09 0.33 4.31
C SER A 49 18.05 0.94 3.29
N ILE A 50 17.90 2.23 3.02
CA ILE A 50 18.79 3.01 2.14
C ILE A 50 20.21 3.06 2.71
N SER A 51 20.35 3.40 4.01
CA SER A 51 21.65 3.44 4.68
C SER A 51 22.33 2.06 4.74
N GLN A 52 21.58 1.00 5.05
CA GLN A 52 22.12 -0.35 5.14
C GLN A 52 22.58 -0.88 3.76
N ARG A 53 21.86 -0.55 2.70
CA ARG A 53 22.17 -0.97 1.33
C ARG A 53 23.10 -0.01 0.59
N LYS A 54 23.49 1.12 1.21
CA LYS A 54 24.28 2.20 0.61
C LYS A 54 23.68 2.66 -0.74
N LEU A 55 22.35 2.80 -0.80
CA LEU A 55 21.70 3.34 -2.00
C LEU A 55 22.00 4.83 -2.13
N LYS A 56 22.17 5.30 -3.37
CA LYS A 56 22.36 6.72 -3.72
C LYS A 56 21.02 7.48 -3.73
N LEU A 57 20.23 7.31 -2.68
CA LEU A 57 18.94 7.97 -2.51
C LEU A 57 19.01 8.87 -1.28
N ASP A 58 18.71 10.16 -1.46
CA ASP A 58 18.59 11.12 -0.37
C ASP A 58 17.19 11.74 -0.35
N ILE A 59 16.84 12.42 0.75
CA ILE A 59 15.55 13.11 0.90
C ILE A 59 15.67 14.59 0.56
N ASP A 60 14.79 15.08 -0.31
CA ASP A 60 14.69 16.49 -0.61
C ASP A 60 13.97 17.25 0.53
N LYS A 61 14.74 17.97 1.34
CA LYS A 61 14.24 18.78 2.46
C LYS A 61 13.41 19.99 2.03
N SER A 62 13.43 20.37 0.74
CA SER A 62 12.59 21.45 0.22
C SER A 62 11.12 21.03 0.11
N VAL A 63 10.85 19.73 0.06
CA VAL A 63 9.51 19.17 -0.10
C VAL A 63 8.83 19.07 1.27
N ARG A 64 7.68 19.72 1.42
CA ARG A 64 6.87 19.68 2.66
C ARG A 64 6.19 18.33 2.91
N HIS A 65 6.46 17.31 2.09
CA HIS A 65 5.84 16.00 2.18
C HIS A 65 6.89 14.88 2.03
N LEU A 66 6.55 13.71 2.56
CA LEU A 66 7.43 12.53 2.56
C LEU A 66 7.04 11.50 1.49
N TYR A 67 6.14 11.82 0.56
CA TYR A 67 5.69 10.85 -0.44
C TYR A 67 6.72 10.49 -1.50
N ILE A 68 6.75 9.21 -1.89
CA ILE A 68 7.65 8.64 -2.89
C ILE A 68 6.86 8.08 -4.07
N CYS A 69 7.45 8.10 -5.27
CA CYS A 69 6.84 7.49 -6.46
C CYS A 69 6.82 5.96 -6.37
N ASP A 70 5.92 5.32 -7.12
CA ASP A 70 5.84 3.85 -7.18
C ASP A 70 7.13 3.20 -7.70
N PHE A 71 7.88 3.90 -8.55
CA PHE A 71 9.18 3.45 -9.02
C PHE A 71 10.17 3.27 -7.86
N HIS A 72 10.35 4.31 -7.04
CA HIS A 72 11.25 4.24 -5.88
C HIS A 72 10.75 3.29 -4.81
N LYS A 73 9.43 3.23 -4.58
CA LYS A 73 8.83 2.22 -3.71
C LYS A 73 9.25 0.80 -4.14
N ASN A 74 9.08 0.47 -5.42
CA ASN A 74 9.44 -0.85 -5.95
C ASN A 74 10.95 -1.08 -5.96
N PHE A 75 11.75 -0.05 -6.22
CA PHE A 75 13.21 -0.12 -6.16
C PHE A 75 13.71 -0.42 -4.72
N ILE A 76 13.20 0.32 -3.73
CA ILE A 76 13.53 0.11 -2.31
C ILE A 76 13.08 -1.29 -1.86
N GLN A 77 11.93 -1.77 -2.33
CA GLN A 77 11.47 -3.14 -2.07
C GLN A 77 12.35 -4.19 -2.75
N SER A 78 12.75 -4.00 -4.02
CA SER A 78 13.54 -4.98 -4.76
C SER A 78 14.92 -5.19 -4.13
N VAL A 79 15.57 -4.12 -3.66
CA VAL A 79 16.85 -4.24 -2.95
C VAL A 79 16.70 -4.93 -1.59
N ARG A 80 15.53 -4.83 -0.96
CA ARG A 80 15.23 -5.56 0.28
C ARG A 80 15.08 -7.05 -0.01
N ASN A 81 14.37 -7.40 -1.09
CA ASN A 81 14.06 -8.77 -1.49
C ASN A 81 15.16 -9.46 -2.31
N LYS A 82 16.26 -8.79 -2.69
CA LYS A 82 17.39 -9.40 -3.44
C LYS A 82 18.15 -10.49 -2.67
N ARG A 83 17.75 -10.82 -1.43
CA ARG A 83 18.11 -12.09 -0.77
C ARG A 83 17.06 -13.13 -1.17
N LYS A 84 17.51 -14.13 -1.94
CA LYS A 84 16.81 -15.38 -2.30
C LYS A 84 16.09 -15.37 -3.67
N ARG A 85 16.87 -15.36 -4.77
CA ARG A 85 16.53 -16.08 -6.01
C ARG A 85 17.79 -16.61 -6.71
N LYS A 86 17.82 -17.96 -6.81
CA LYS A 86 18.42 -18.81 -7.85
C LYS A 86 19.92 -19.17 -7.76
N THR A 87 20.21 -20.37 -7.27
CA THR A 87 21.23 -21.32 -7.79
C THR A 87 20.85 -22.73 -7.29
N SER A 88 20.52 -23.66 -8.20
CA SER A 88 21.22 -24.94 -8.43
C SER A 88 20.87 -26.08 -7.45
N ASP A 89 20.06 -27.01 -7.94
CA ASP A 89 20.23 -28.48 -7.90
C ASP A 89 21.08 -29.04 -6.74
N ASP A 90 20.45 -29.46 -5.63
CA ASP A 90 20.80 -30.66 -4.83
C ASP A 90 19.84 -30.77 -3.61
N GLY A 91 19.33 -31.97 -3.32
CA GLY A 91 18.88 -32.37 -1.98
C GLY A 91 17.58 -31.75 -1.43
N GLY A 92 16.49 -32.54 -1.44
CA GLY A 92 15.26 -32.20 -0.74
C GLY A 92 15.44 -32.14 0.78
N GLU A 93 15.38 -30.93 1.34
CA GLU A 93 15.00 -30.67 2.72
C GLU A 93 13.98 -29.52 2.72
N SER A 94 12.75 -29.80 3.16
CA SER A 94 11.72 -28.78 3.33
C SER A 94 12.20 -27.76 4.37
N PRO A 95 12.16 -26.45 4.08
CA PRO A 95 12.35 -25.48 5.13
C PRO A 95 11.15 -25.57 6.07
N ASP A 96 11.37 -26.13 7.26
CA ASP A 96 10.52 -26.01 8.44
C ASP A 96 10.38 -24.53 8.84
N HIS A 97 9.61 -23.81 8.04
CA HIS A 97 9.01 -22.56 8.42
C HIS A 97 7.56 -22.89 8.78
N GLU A 98 7.34 -23.27 10.03
CA GLU A 98 6.09 -23.06 10.76
C GLU A 98 5.80 -21.55 10.80
N VAL A 99 5.49 -20.96 9.64
CA VAL A 99 4.71 -19.74 9.60
C VAL A 99 3.30 -20.24 9.77
N GLU A 100 2.75 -20.08 10.97
CA GLU A 100 1.32 -20.24 11.25
C GLU A 100 0.57 -19.41 10.19
N VAL A 101 0.14 -20.06 9.11
CA VAL A 101 -0.78 -19.46 8.16
C VAL A 101 -2.04 -19.27 8.98
N PRO A 102 -2.47 -18.03 9.28
CA PRO A 102 -3.67 -17.84 10.07
C PRO A 102 -4.81 -18.54 9.34
N GLU A 103 -5.37 -19.57 9.98
CA GLU A 103 -6.49 -20.32 9.43
C GLU A 103 -7.68 -19.35 9.35
N VAL A 104 -8.02 -18.95 8.13
CA VAL A 104 -9.14 -18.03 7.92
C VAL A 104 -10.43 -18.84 7.99
N ASP A 105 -11.09 -18.78 9.14
CA ASP A 105 -12.39 -19.41 9.34
C ASP A 105 -13.50 -18.62 8.62
N LEU A 106 -13.82 -19.04 7.39
CA LEU A 106 -14.91 -18.47 6.58
C LEU A 106 -16.28 -18.67 7.25
N PHE A 107 -16.43 -19.65 8.15
CA PHE A 107 -17.68 -19.89 8.85
C PHE A 107 -18.04 -18.76 9.83
N GLN A 108 -17.08 -17.94 10.25
CA GLN A 108 -17.36 -16.76 11.10
C GLN A 108 -18.02 -15.61 10.33
N LEU A 109 -17.89 -15.57 9.01
CA LEU A 109 -18.49 -14.53 8.18
C LEU A 109 -20.02 -14.62 8.19
N GLN A 110 -20.67 -13.46 8.06
CA GLN A 110 -22.12 -13.40 7.92
C GLN A 110 -22.60 -14.01 6.59
N VAL A 111 -23.80 -14.58 6.54
CA VAL A 111 -24.36 -15.25 5.35
C VAL A 111 -24.45 -14.32 4.13
N ASN A 112 -24.81 -13.05 4.33
CA ASN A 112 -24.81 -12.02 3.30
C ASN A 112 -23.41 -11.77 2.73
N THR A 113 -22.36 -11.80 3.56
CA THR A 113 -20.96 -11.66 3.13
C THR A 113 -20.53 -12.84 2.28
N LEU A 114 -20.82 -14.08 2.72
CA LEU A 114 -20.52 -15.28 1.95
C LEU A 114 -21.24 -15.29 0.59
N ARG A 115 -22.53 -14.93 0.57
CA ARG A 115 -23.30 -14.78 -0.69
C ARG A 115 -22.75 -13.69 -1.58
N ARG A 116 -22.34 -12.54 -1.01
CA ARG A 116 -21.71 -11.43 -1.75
C ARG A 116 -20.40 -11.90 -2.38
N TYR A 117 -19.56 -12.62 -1.63
CA TYR A 117 -18.30 -13.17 -2.11
C TYR A 117 -18.55 -14.12 -3.30
N LYS A 118 -19.42 -15.12 -3.14
CA LYS A 118 -19.73 -16.07 -4.23
C LYS A 118 -20.31 -15.37 -5.47
N ARG A 119 -21.18 -14.37 -5.31
CA ARG A 119 -21.71 -13.56 -6.44
C ARG A 119 -20.61 -12.77 -7.14
N HIS A 120 -19.71 -12.14 -6.38
CA HIS A 120 -18.61 -11.33 -6.91
C HIS A 120 -17.66 -12.17 -7.76
N TYR A 121 -17.30 -13.37 -7.28
CA TYR A 121 -16.44 -14.31 -8.00
C TYR A 121 -17.19 -15.24 -8.95
N LYS A 122 -18.49 -14.99 -9.18
CA LYS A 122 -19.36 -15.77 -10.08
C LYS A 122 -19.35 -17.29 -9.77
N ILE A 123 -19.18 -17.64 -8.50
CA ILE A 123 -19.22 -19.03 -8.02
C ILE A 123 -20.67 -19.51 -8.11
N GLN A 124 -20.89 -20.60 -8.86
CA GLN A 124 -22.21 -21.19 -9.00
C GLN A 124 -22.71 -21.65 -7.63
N THR A 125 -23.90 -21.20 -7.25
CA THR A 125 -24.54 -21.55 -5.98
C THR A 125 -25.97 -21.99 -6.25
N ARG A 126 -26.41 -23.06 -5.59
CA ARG A 126 -27.79 -23.52 -5.64
C ARG A 126 -28.64 -22.71 -4.64
N PRO A 127 -29.90 -22.36 -4.97
CA PRO A 127 -30.84 -21.84 -3.98
C PRO A 127 -30.95 -22.81 -2.79
N GLY A 128 -31.04 -22.27 -1.57
CA GLY A 128 -31.17 -23.08 -0.34
C GLY A 128 -29.87 -23.50 0.36
N LEU A 129 -28.69 -23.05 -0.10
CA LEU A 129 -27.42 -23.31 0.61
C LEU A 129 -27.41 -22.71 2.02
N ASN A 130 -27.05 -23.53 3.00
CA ASN A 130 -26.86 -23.16 4.40
C ASN A 130 -25.50 -22.49 4.63
N LYS A 131 -25.28 -21.90 5.82
CA LYS A 131 -24.06 -21.15 6.16
C LYS A 131 -22.77 -21.98 5.95
N ALA A 132 -22.76 -23.24 6.37
CA ALA A 132 -21.61 -24.14 6.18
C ALA A 132 -21.25 -24.28 4.69
N GLN A 133 -22.24 -24.58 3.86
CA GLN A 133 -22.05 -24.74 2.41
C GLN A 133 -21.72 -23.43 1.68
N LEU A 134 -21.93 -22.29 2.34
CA LEU A 134 -21.52 -20.98 1.84
C LEU A 134 -20.07 -20.64 2.20
N ALA A 135 -19.54 -21.25 3.26
CA ALA A 135 -18.16 -21.08 3.72
C ALA A 135 -17.17 -22.02 2.99
N GLU A 136 -17.64 -23.17 2.49
CA GLU A 136 -16.94 -24.02 1.52
C GLU A 136 -16.91 -23.39 0.12
#